data_AF-A0A3B1DYQ4-F1
#
_entry.id   AF-A0A3B1DYQ4-F1
#
_cell.length_a   1.000
_cell.length_b   1.000
_cell.length_c   1.000
_cell.angle_alpha   90.00
_cell.angle_beta   90.00
_cell.angle_gamma   90.00
#
_symmetry.space_group_name_H-M   'P 1'
#
loop_
_entity.id
_entity.type
_entity.pdbx_description
1 polymer ?
#
loop_
_entity_poly.entity_id
_entity_poly.type
_entity_poly.pdbx_seq_one_letter_code
_entity_poly.pdbx_strand_id
1 'polypeptide(L)'
;DTPALMSAWSKYRLGWVTPTQVTDNLSNEFVDAAATSADVYQLLPGSPATGGEYFLVENRYRASGTFDEGLPGDGLAIWHIDESSPDNNSECSPPADCSKNHYKVSLVQADGNWDLEKKNNSGDGGDLYPGSTNNTSFTGSSAPDSDLYNGTASYVKVTSISASAPVMTATLAAVPEPDISVTDSSGTDNDLEVPFGDIPNTSHTVTVTNLGDAVLNIGQIPYVSEQPGLFRPFTITDNCSNRTIAPSAACTLTILFTDPSPDTGAWGKVVRIPSDDPDESEVVVSMCGTSPGESWPWVASAGVDTEAFERVAGSCLPEEGNHTPDRPVSVSPEDGETGLETTVTFQWEGVTDPEGDPVTYDIRYCEDNEGTPDNCIAAKVEDSTLTGRTNRTLYAGIGAGTGLLLFGMVIAGDGRRRKIALLAGMIILTAMLLVSCGKGTVSDVDGEVSGDTGTAVLSYTVEGLSPDTTYSWQVVASDDKGAASLSYERSFTTKN
;
A
#
# COMPACT_ATOMS: atom_id res chain seq x y z
N ASP A 1 27.36 -36.30 -34.38
CA ASP A 1 25.93 -36.25 -34.75
C ASP A 1 25.18 -37.39 -34.11
N THR A 2 24.32 -37.05 -33.17
CA THR A 2 23.25 -37.92 -32.68
C THR A 2 21.94 -37.37 -33.24
N PRO A 3 20.99 -38.24 -33.63
CA PRO A 3 19.69 -37.79 -34.11
C PRO A 3 18.88 -37.15 -32.97
N ALA A 4 18.11 -36.10 -33.30
CA ALA A 4 17.08 -35.58 -32.42
C ALA A 4 15.81 -36.43 -32.50
N LEU A 5 15.06 -36.54 -31.40
CA LEU A 5 13.73 -37.16 -31.41
C LEU A 5 12.75 -36.33 -32.24
N MET A 6 11.74 -36.99 -32.80
CA MET A 6 10.59 -36.31 -33.38
C MET A 6 9.87 -35.45 -32.31
N SER A 7 9.18 -34.40 -32.74
CA SER A 7 8.36 -33.56 -31.85
C SER A 7 7.25 -34.36 -31.16
N ALA A 8 6.77 -33.86 -30.02
CA ALA A 8 5.60 -34.39 -29.30
C ALA A 8 4.43 -34.69 -30.24
N TRP A 9 4.08 -33.74 -31.12
CA TRP A 9 3.00 -33.91 -32.09
C TRP A 9 3.24 -35.07 -33.06
N SER A 10 4.47 -35.22 -33.58
CA SER A 10 4.80 -36.30 -34.52
C SER A 10 4.69 -37.66 -33.84
N LYS A 11 5.17 -37.77 -32.59
CA LYS A 11 5.03 -38.98 -31.77
C LYS A 11 3.54 -39.28 -31.50
N TYR A 12 2.73 -38.26 -31.23
CA TYR A 12 1.30 -38.42 -30.98
C TYR A 12 0.56 -38.90 -32.25
N ARG A 13 0.84 -38.27 -33.41
CA ARG A 13 0.25 -38.66 -34.70
C ARG A 13 0.57 -40.10 -35.11
N LEU A 14 1.77 -40.58 -34.77
CA LEU A 14 2.20 -41.95 -35.03
C LEU A 14 1.68 -42.95 -33.97
N GLY A 15 1.05 -42.49 -32.89
CA GLY A 15 0.57 -43.32 -31.79
C GLY A 15 1.69 -43.85 -30.89
N TRP A 16 2.85 -43.19 -30.88
CA TRP A 16 3.99 -43.56 -30.02
C TRP A 16 3.87 -43.01 -28.60
N VAL A 17 3.11 -41.93 -28.45
CA VAL A 17 2.73 -41.34 -27.16
C VAL A 17 1.23 -41.07 -27.14
N THR A 18 0.65 -41.06 -25.95
CA THR A 18 -0.71 -40.58 -25.69
C THR A 18 -0.57 -39.43 -24.69
N PRO A 19 -0.73 -38.17 -25.11
CA PRO A 19 -0.58 -37.03 -24.21
C PRO A 19 -1.56 -37.09 -23.04
N THR A 20 -1.11 -36.66 -21.87
CA THR A 20 -1.94 -36.46 -20.68
C THR A 20 -2.68 -35.15 -20.83
N GLN A 21 -4.02 -35.19 -20.94
CA GLN A 21 -4.84 -33.98 -21.01
C GLN A 21 -4.81 -33.25 -19.66
N VAL A 22 -4.44 -31.97 -19.69
CA VAL A 22 -4.58 -31.05 -18.57
C VAL A 22 -6.01 -30.51 -18.57
N THR A 23 -6.78 -30.83 -17.53
CA THR A 23 -8.18 -30.38 -17.35
C THR A 23 -8.36 -29.39 -16.21
N ASP A 24 -7.38 -29.32 -15.32
CA ASP A 24 -7.35 -28.51 -14.10
C ASP A 24 -5.92 -27.98 -13.93
N ASN A 25 -5.69 -27.12 -12.94
CA ASN A 25 -4.36 -26.64 -12.59
C ASN A 25 -3.52 -27.77 -11.97
N LEU A 26 -2.40 -28.10 -12.61
CA LEU A 26 -1.41 -29.05 -12.13
C LEU A 26 -0.19 -28.29 -11.62
N SER A 27 -0.14 -28.02 -10.32
CA SER A 27 0.97 -27.29 -9.70
C SER A 27 2.19 -28.17 -9.48
N ASN A 28 3.38 -27.68 -9.88
CA ASN A 28 4.66 -28.37 -9.72
C ASN A 28 4.67 -29.81 -10.28
N GLU A 29 4.07 -29.97 -11.46
CA GLU A 29 3.98 -31.22 -12.20
C GLU A 29 5.36 -31.66 -12.71
N PHE A 30 5.66 -32.96 -12.64
CA PHE A 30 6.91 -33.50 -13.13
C PHE A 30 6.82 -33.79 -14.64
N VAL A 31 7.86 -33.40 -15.38
CA VAL A 31 7.99 -33.65 -16.81
C VAL A 31 9.31 -34.38 -17.08
N ASP A 32 9.22 -35.69 -17.30
CA ASP A 32 10.37 -36.54 -17.59
C ASP A 32 10.93 -36.26 -19.00
N ALA A 33 12.25 -36.35 -19.15
CA ALA A 33 12.90 -36.16 -20.45
C ALA A 33 12.37 -37.14 -21.51
N ALA A 34 12.05 -36.61 -22.69
CA ALA A 34 11.48 -37.34 -23.83
C ALA A 34 12.37 -38.48 -24.35
N ALA A 35 13.69 -38.42 -24.09
CA ALA A 35 14.65 -39.47 -24.43
C ALA A 35 14.50 -40.75 -23.60
N THR A 36 13.87 -40.65 -22.43
CA THR A 36 13.73 -41.75 -21.48
C THR A 36 12.28 -42.07 -21.12
N SER A 37 11.35 -41.15 -21.35
CA SER A 37 9.93 -41.31 -21.01
C SER A 37 9.01 -40.82 -22.14
N ALA A 38 7.82 -41.41 -22.22
CA ALA A 38 6.74 -41.01 -23.13
C ALA A 38 5.82 -39.98 -22.45
N ASP A 39 6.43 -38.98 -21.81
CA ASP A 39 5.75 -38.01 -20.97
C ASP A 39 5.49 -36.71 -21.74
N VAL A 40 4.22 -36.46 -22.06
CA VAL A 40 3.77 -35.31 -22.85
C VAL A 40 2.45 -34.83 -22.26
N TYR A 41 2.37 -33.55 -21.95
CA TYR A 41 1.13 -32.92 -21.49
C TYR A 41 0.45 -32.19 -22.64
N GLN A 42 -0.87 -32.23 -22.67
CA GLN A 42 -1.69 -31.56 -23.65
C GLN A 42 -2.58 -30.51 -22.97
N LEU A 43 -2.50 -29.29 -23.48
CA LEU A 43 -3.27 -28.14 -23.03
C LEU A 43 -4.29 -27.80 -24.13
N LEU A 44 -5.57 -27.71 -23.76
CA LEU A 44 -6.75 -27.66 -24.64
C LEU A 44 -7.12 -28.98 -25.36
N PRO A 45 -8.41 -29.19 -25.68
CA PRO A 45 -8.85 -30.36 -26.44
C PRO A 45 -8.41 -30.32 -27.91
N GLY A 46 -7.92 -31.46 -28.42
CA GLY A 46 -7.55 -31.60 -29.83
C GLY A 46 -6.80 -32.91 -30.09
N SER A 47 -6.61 -33.27 -31.36
CA SER A 47 -5.71 -34.37 -31.74
C SER A 47 -5.44 -34.40 -33.25
N PRO A 48 -4.40 -35.12 -33.70
CA PRO A 48 -4.18 -35.39 -35.12
C PRO A 48 -5.34 -36.10 -35.82
N ALA A 49 -6.23 -36.76 -35.07
CA ALA A 49 -7.38 -37.48 -35.62
C ALA A 49 -8.67 -36.64 -35.64
N THR A 50 -8.86 -35.78 -34.64
CA THR A 50 -10.12 -35.03 -34.42
C THR A 50 -10.03 -33.58 -34.86
N GLY A 51 -8.83 -33.07 -35.12
CA GLY A 51 -8.59 -31.65 -35.32
C GLY A 51 -8.50 -30.88 -34.00
N GLY A 52 -8.50 -29.55 -34.09
CA GLY A 52 -8.39 -28.63 -32.96
C GLY A 52 -7.10 -27.81 -32.98
N GLU A 53 -7.08 -26.78 -32.15
CA GLU A 53 -5.91 -25.95 -31.86
C GLU A 53 -5.57 -26.12 -30.38
N TYR A 54 -4.34 -26.51 -30.08
CA TYR A 54 -3.93 -26.95 -28.76
C TYR A 54 -2.40 -26.86 -28.58
N PHE A 55 -1.94 -27.07 -27.36
CA PHE A 55 -0.51 -27.05 -27.05
C PHE A 55 -0.04 -28.40 -26.50
N LEU A 56 1.22 -28.76 -26.80
CA LEU A 56 1.88 -29.91 -26.22
C LEU A 56 3.15 -29.49 -25.49
N VAL A 57 3.35 -29.99 -24.28
CA VAL A 57 4.55 -29.73 -23.46
C VAL A 57 5.35 -31.03 -23.32
N GLU A 58 6.65 -30.97 -23.61
CA GLU A 58 7.58 -32.08 -23.38
C GLU A 58 8.94 -31.56 -22.91
N ASN A 59 9.66 -32.35 -22.10
CA ASN A 59 11.03 -32.03 -21.69
C ASN A 59 12.04 -32.55 -22.71
N ARG A 60 12.79 -31.66 -23.36
CA ARG A 60 13.88 -31.95 -24.29
C ARG A 60 15.21 -31.68 -23.59
N TYR A 61 15.82 -32.74 -23.06
CA TYR A 61 17.04 -32.65 -22.28
C TYR A 61 18.24 -33.30 -23.00
N ARG A 62 19.39 -32.60 -23.03
CA ARG A 62 20.63 -33.13 -23.60
C ARG A 62 21.28 -34.14 -22.65
N ALA A 63 20.92 -35.40 -22.79
CA ALA A 63 21.61 -36.49 -22.10
C ALA A 63 22.63 -37.16 -23.03
N SER A 64 23.88 -37.31 -22.57
CA SER A 64 24.93 -37.93 -23.37
C SER A 64 24.60 -39.38 -23.72
N GLY A 65 24.82 -39.78 -24.97
CA GLY A 65 24.52 -41.12 -25.47
C GLY A 65 23.03 -41.38 -25.75
N THR A 66 22.19 -40.35 -25.71
CA THR A 66 20.75 -40.45 -26.00
C THR A 66 20.39 -39.72 -27.30
N PHE A 67 19.16 -39.92 -27.77
CA PHE A 67 18.57 -38.97 -28.72
C PHE A 67 18.54 -37.57 -28.07
N ASP A 68 18.68 -36.51 -28.85
CA ASP A 68 18.73 -35.12 -28.37
C ASP A 68 20.06 -34.62 -27.76
N GLU A 69 21.09 -35.47 -27.60
CA GLU A 69 22.43 -35.01 -27.16
C GLU A 69 22.97 -33.85 -28.03
N GLY A 70 22.58 -33.81 -29.31
CA GLY A 70 22.98 -32.78 -30.28
C GLY A 70 22.02 -31.59 -30.42
N LEU A 71 20.99 -31.44 -29.57
CA LEU A 71 20.09 -30.28 -29.65
C LEU A 71 20.84 -28.97 -29.38
N PRO A 72 20.42 -27.86 -30.01
CA PRO A 72 21.05 -26.56 -29.81
C PRO A 72 20.77 -25.94 -28.42
N GLY A 73 19.73 -26.42 -27.72
CA GLY A 73 19.38 -26.08 -26.35
C GLY A 73 18.67 -27.23 -25.63
N ASP A 74 18.46 -27.10 -24.32
CA ASP A 74 17.67 -28.02 -23.49
C ASP A 74 16.65 -27.27 -22.61
N GLY A 75 15.52 -27.91 -22.36
CA GLY A 75 14.42 -27.34 -21.59
C GLY A 75 13.06 -27.95 -21.96
N LEU A 76 11.98 -27.32 -21.50
CA LEU A 76 10.62 -27.60 -21.96
C LEU A 76 10.40 -27.04 -23.35
N ALA A 77 10.03 -27.91 -24.28
CA ALA A 77 9.45 -27.51 -25.56
C ALA A 77 7.94 -27.34 -25.38
N ILE A 78 7.44 -26.17 -25.74
CA ILE A 78 6.02 -25.89 -25.85
C ILE A 78 5.69 -25.82 -27.34
N TRP A 79 4.89 -26.75 -27.82
CA TRP A 79 4.45 -26.80 -29.21
C TRP A 79 3.06 -26.19 -29.32
N HIS A 80 2.84 -25.30 -30.29
CA HIS A 80 1.52 -24.79 -30.66
C HIS A 80 1.07 -25.50 -31.94
N ILE A 81 -0.06 -26.21 -31.84
CA ILE A 81 -0.60 -27.03 -32.92
C ILE A 81 -1.92 -26.41 -33.38
N ASP A 82 -2.08 -26.24 -34.69
CA ASP A 82 -3.38 -26.04 -35.32
C ASP A 82 -3.61 -27.08 -36.42
N GLU A 83 -4.49 -28.04 -36.15
CA GLU A 83 -4.80 -29.10 -37.09
C GLU A 83 -5.54 -28.63 -38.35
N SER A 84 -6.10 -27.41 -38.34
CA SER A 84 -6.73 -26.80 -39.50
C SER A 84 -5.72 -26.40 -40.58
N SER A 85 -4.47 -26.12 -40.18
CA SER A 85 -3.38 -25.85 -41.12
C SER A 85 -2.96 -27.14 -41.85
N PRO A 86 -2.86 -27.12 -43.19
CA PRO A 86 -2.66 -28.34 -43.99
C PRO A 86 -1.23 -28.90 -43.87
N ASP A 87 -0.24 -28.04 -43.64
CA ASP A 87 1.18 -28.38 -43.59
C ASP A 87 1.99 -27.35 -42.79
N ASN A 88 3.31 -27.47 -42.79
CA ASN A 88 4.23 -26.57 -42.09
C ASN A 88 4.96 -25.60 -43.03
N ASN A 89 4.38 -25.28 -44.20
CA ASN A 89 5.01 -24.44 -45.22
C ASN A 89 4.54 -22.97 -45.18
N SER A 90 3.81 -22.57 -44.14
CA SER A 90 3.29 -21.21 -43.97
C SER A 90 3.86 -20.60 -42.69
N GLU A 91 4.85 -19.72 -42.83
CA GLU A 91 5.47 -19.01 -41.70
C GLU A 91 4.67 -17.76 -41.30
N CYS A 92 4.62 -17.46 -40.00
CA CYS A 92 4.19 -16.16 -39.50
C CYS A 92 4.82 -15.86 -38.14
N SER A 93 5.17 -14.60 -37.92
CA SER A 93 5.61 -14.12 -36.61
C SER A 93 4.98 -12.76 -36.33
N PRO A 94 4.60 -12.47 -35.07
CA PRO A 94 4.15 -11.15 -34.64
C PRO A 94 5.14 -10.04 -35.05
N PRO A 95 4.65 -8.83 -35.36
CA PRO A 95 3.27 -8.34 -35.20
C PRO A 95 2.35 -8.62 -36.40
N ALA A 96 2.71 -9.54 -37.31
CA ALA A 96 1.83 -9.91 -38.42
C ALA A 96 0.57 -10.65 -37.92
N ASP A 97 -0.52 -10.53 -38.67
CA ASP A 97 -1.75 -11.31 -38.43
C ASP A 97 -1.52 -12.78 -38.82
N CYS A 98 -1.32 -13.62 -37.81
CA CYS A 98 -1.08 -15.06 -37.97
C CYS A 98 -2.37 -15.88 -38.02
N SER A 99 -3.57 -15.28 -38.08
CA SER A 99 -4.84 -16.02 -38.13
C SER A 99 -5.08 -16.81 -39.41
N LYS A 100 -4.30 -16.54 -40.46
CA LYS A 100 -4.46 -17.14 -41.81
C LYS A 100 -3.26 -17.92 -42.30
N ASN A 101 -2.08 -17.53 -41.84
CA ASN A 101 -0.80 -18.10 -42.27
C ASN A 101 -0.04 -18.39 -40.99
N HIS A 102 0.24 -19.66 -40.75
CA HIS A 102 0.98 -20.14 -39.59
C HIS A 102 1.30 -21.61 -39.77
N TYR A 103 2.28 -22.07 -39.01
CA TYR A 103 2.66 -23.47 -38.98
C TYR A 103 1.55 -24.32 -38.39
N LYS A 104 1.36 -25.52 -38.96
CA LYS A 104 0.55 -26.56 -38.33
C LYS A 104 1.13 -26.97 -36.97
N VAL A 105 2.46 -27.02 -36.87
CA VAL A 105 3.21 -27.36 -35.66
C VAL A 105 4.34 -26.35 -35.52
N SER A 106 4.18 -25.38 -34.62
CA SER A 106 5.21 -24.40 -34.26
C SER A 106 5.83 -24.74 -32.91
N LEU A 107 7.12 -24.49 -32.76
CA LEU A 107 7.76 -24.39 -31.45
C LEU A 107 7.57 -22.97 -30.96
N VAL A 108 6.95 -22.80 -29.80
CA VAL A 108 6.89 -21.50 -29.15
C VAL A 108 8.29 -21.17 -28.62
N GLN A 109 9.01 -20.27 -29.29
CA GLN A 109 10.37 -19.90 -28.93
C GLN A 109 10.39 -19.01 -27.70
N ALA A 110 10.98 -19.48 -26.60
CA ALA A 110 10.94 -18.81 -25.29
C ALA A 110 11.56 -17.40 -25.27
N ASP A 111 12.45 -17.10 -26.21
CA ASP A 111 13.09 -15.80 -26.36
C ASP A 111 12.29 -14.80 -27.22
N GLY A 112 11.22 -15.24 -27.88
CA GLY A 112 10.42 -14.42 -28.78
C GLY A 112 11.19 -13.90 -30.01
N ASN A 113 12.30 -14.54 -30.41
CA ASN A 113 13.07 -14.11 -31.58
C ASN A 113 12.46 -14.61 -32.90
N TRP A 114 11.68 -15.68 -32.88
CA TRP A 114 11.03 -16.27 -34.06
C TRP A 114 12.03 -16.64 -35.16
N ASP A 115 13.22 -17.10 -34.75
CA ASP A 115 14.32 -17.42 -35.66
C ASP A 115 13.99 -18.58 -36.59
N LEU A 116 13.12 -19.51 -36.17
CA LEU A 116 12.65 -20.62 -36.99
C LEU A 116 11.72 -20.11 -38.11
N GLU A 117 10.74 -19.28 -37.77
CA GLU A 117 9.81 -18.65 -38.72
C GLU A 117 10.54 -17.69 -39.68
N LYS A 118 11.58 -17.00 -39.19
CA LYS A 118 12.40 -16.06 -39.99
C LYS A 118 13.53 -16.74 -40.77
N LYS A 119 13.76 -18.05 -40.55
CA LYS A 119 14.86 -18.82 -41.16
C LYS A 119 16.24 -18.26 -40.85
N ASN A 120 16.41 -17.71 -39.65
CA ASN A 120 17.68 -17.16 -39.19
C ASN A 120 18.65 -18.25 -38.73
N ASN A 121 18.14 -19.29 -38.06
CA ASN A 121 18.91 -20.43 -37.59
C ASN A 121 18.06 -21.73 -37.61
N SER A 122 18.60 -22.83 -37.09
CA SER A 122 17.89 -24.13 -36.94
C SER A 122 17.51 -24.42 -35.49
N GLY A 123 17.40 -23.36 -34.70
CA GLY A 123 17.19 -23.35 -33.27
C GLY A 123 18.46 -23.03 -32.47
N ASP A 124 18.27 -22.49 -31.26
CA ASP A 124 19.32 -22.11 -30.34
C ASP A 124 18.93 -22.30 -28.86
N GLY A 125 19.77 -21.81 -27.94
CA GLY A 125 19.57 -21.98 -26.50
C GLY A 125 18.42 -21.14 -25.93
N GLY A 126 17.87 -20.18 -26.67
CA GLY A 126 16.75 -19.33 -26.29
C GLY A 126 15.37 -19.90 -26.62
N ASP A 127 15.30 -20.97 -27.41
CA ASP A 127 14.00 -21.47 -27.91
C ASP A 127 13.20 -22.26 -26.88
N LEU A 128 13.88 -23.05 -26.05
CA LEU A 128 13.22 -23.89 -25.04
C LEU A 128 13.13 -23.16 -23.70
N TYR A 129 12.13 -23.49 -22.88
CA TYR A 129 11.92 -22.89 -21.57
C TYR A 129 12.69 -23.67 -20.47
N PRO A 130 13.36 -23.02 -19.50
CA PRO A 130 13.57 -21.59 -19.42
C PRO A 130 14.72 -21.09 -20.29
N GLY A 131 15.52 -22.02 -20.82
CA GLY A 131 16.57 -21.75 -21.81
C GLY A 131 17.62 -20.74 -21.33
N SER A 132 18.30 -20.14 -22.30
CA SER A 132 19.34 -19.13 -22.05
C SER A 132 18.79 -17.76 -21.64
N THR A 133 17.49 -17.51 -21.88
CA THR A 133 16.79 -16.28 -21.48
C THR A 133 16.21 -16.35 -20.07
N ASN A 134 16.26 -17.53 -19.43
CA ASN A 134 15.63 -17.79 -18.13
C ASN A 134 14.13 -17.45 -18.11
N ASN A 135 13.44 -17.62 -19.24
CA ASN A 135 12.01 -17.37 -19.34
C ASN A 135 11.24 -18.53 -18.68
N THR A 136 10.69 -18.31 -17.49
CA THR A 136 10.02 -19.36 -16.70
C THR A 136 8.50 -19.34 -16.83
N SER A 137 7.96 -18.55 -17.76
CA SER A 137 6.52 -18.30 -17.85
C SER A 137 6.02 -18.15 -19.29
N PHE A 138 4.97 -18.87 -19.62
CA PHE A 138 4.21 -18.76 -20.87
C PHE A 138 2.73 -18.65 -20.52
N THR A 139 2.13 -17.49 -20.78
CA THR A 139 0.75 -17.12 -20.43
C THR A 139 0.13 -16.24 -21.53
N GLY A 140 -1.17 -15.92 -21.44
CA GLY A 140 -1.81 -14.99 -22.38
C GLY A 140 -1.27 -13.55 -22.31
N SER A 141 -0.48 -13.21 -21.29
CA SER A 141 0.12 -11.89 -21.11
C SER A 141 1.65 -11.88 -21.27
N SER A 142 2.27 -13.02 -21.55
CA SER A 142 3.72 -13.12 -21.78
C SER A 142 4.08 -12.75 -23.22
N ALA A 143 5.38 -12.72 -23.54
CA ALA A 143 5.88 -12.59 -24.90
C ALA A 143 6.95 -13.68 -25.13
N PRO A 144 6.69 -14.70 -25.97
CA PRO A 144 5.44 -14.95 -26.72
C PRO A 144 4.24 -15.22 -25.79
N ASP A 145 3.04 -14.86 -26.24
CA ASP A 145 1.78 -15.12 -25.53
C ASP A 145 1.19 -16.48 -25.93
N SER A 146 0.24 -16.97 -25.12
CA SER A 146 -0.43 -18.25 -25.35
C SER A 146 -1.75 -18.14 -26.12
N ASP A 147 -2.07 -17.01 -26.73
CA ASP A 147 -3.34 -16.87 -27.46
C ASP A 147 -3.41 -17.82 -28.66
N LEU A 148 -4.64 -18.15 -29.05
CA LEU A 148 -4.86 -18.89 -30.30
C LEU A 148 -4.49 -18.00 -31.50
N TYR A 149 -4.21 -18.60 -32.66
CA TYR A 149 -3.78 -17.86 -33.86
C TYR A 149 -4.77 -16.77 -34.33
N ASN A 150 -6.05 -16.90 -33.97
CA ASN A 150 -7.08 -15.89 -34.25
C ASN A 150 -7.10 -14.71 -33.24
N GLY A 151 -6.20 -14.70 -32.25
CA GLY A 151 -6.10 -13.71 -31.17
C GLY A 151 -7.10 -13.90 -30.02
N THR A 152 -7.79 -15.03 -29.93
CA THR A 152 -8.64 -15.31 -28.76
C THR A 152 -7.83 -15.96 -27.65
N ALA A 153 -8.06 -15.53 -26.41
CA ALA A 153 -7.43 -16.10 -25.23
C ALA A 153 -7.63 -17.61 -25.13
N SER A 154 -6.53 -18.34 -25.00
CA SER A 154 -6.52 -19.79 -24.81
C SER A 154 -6.67 -20.21 -23.36
N TYR A 155 -6.34 -19.30 -22.42
CA TYR A 155 -6.17 -19.57 -20.98
C TYR A 155 -5.09 -20.61 -20.66
N VAL A 156 -4.19 -20.87 -21.61
CA VAL A 156 -3.06 -21.78 -21.40
C VAL A 156 -1.97 -21.06 -20.61
N LYS A 157 -1.52 -21.71 -19.55
CA LYS A 157 -0.44 -21.24 -18.67
C LYS A 157 0.55 -22.39 -18.45
N VAL A 158 1.83 -22.11 -18.69
CA VAL A 158 2.98 -22.96 -18.32
C VAL A 158 3.93 -22.07 -17.54
N THR A 159 3.89 -22.16 -16.21
CA THR A 159 4.60 -21.24 -15.30
C THR A 159 5.46 -22.00 -14.31
N SER A 160 6.24 -21.28 -13.49
CA SER A 160 7.12 -21.87 -12.48
C SER A 160 8.05 -22.96 -13.05
N ILE A 161 8.50 -22.77 -14.29
CA ILE A 161 9.31 -23.75 -15.01
C ILE A 161 10.68 -23.85 -14.32
N SER A 162 11.06 -25.06 -13.90
CA SER A 162 12.35 -25.32 -13.25
C SER A 162 13.53 -25.13 -14.21
N ALA A 163 14.75 -25.08 -13.67
CA ALA A 163 15.96 -25.16 -14.50
C ALA A 163 16.00 -26.48 -15.31
N SER A 164 16.65 -26.46 -16.48
CA SER A 164 16.79 -27.63 -17.36
C SER A 164 17.46 -28.80 -16.63
N ALA A 165 16.77 -29.95 -16.63
CA ALA A 165 17.19 -31.15 -15.92
C ALA A 165 16.55 -32.40 -16.58
N PRO A 166 17.05 -33.63 -16.28
CA PRO A 166 16.42 -34.87 -16.77
C PRO A 166 14.95 -35.02 -16.41
N VAL A 167 14.54 -34.43 -15.29
CA VAL A 167 13.14 -34.25 -14.88
C VAL A 167 12.98 -32.78 -14.53
N MET A 168 12.09 -32.09 -15.22
CA MET A 168 11.75 -30.70 -14.94
C MET A 168 10.44 -30.63 -14.16
N THR A 169 10.18 -29.51 -13.51
CA THR A 169 8.85 -29.20 -12.98
C THR A 169 8.27 -27.94 -13.60
N ALA A 170 6.94 -27.89 -13.70
CA ALA A 170 6.19 -26.71 -14.13
C ALA A 170 4.78 -26.73 -13.55
N THR A 171 4.14 -25.57 -13.47
CA THR A 171 2.71 -25.45 -13.25
C THR A 171 2.01 -25.40 -14.60
N LEU A 172 1.03 -26.29 -14.83
CA LEU A 172 0.32 -26.43 -16.10
C LEU A 172 -1.18 -26.15 -15.90
N ALA A 173 -1.75 -25.20 -16.63
CA ALA A 173 -3.18 -24.92 -16.63
C ALA A 173 -3.70 -24.59 -18.04
N ALA A 174 -4.95 -24.94 -18.32
CA ALA A 174 -5.64 -24.63 -19.58
C ALA A 174 -7.09 -24.19 -19.32
N VAL A 175 -7.30 -23.49 -18.21
CA VAL A 175 -8.59 -22.98 -17.74
C VAL A 175 -8.40 -21.56 -17.22
N PRO A 176 -9.42 -20.68 -17.33
CA PRO A 176 -9.38 -19.37 -16.68
C PRO A 176 -9.24 -19.55 -15.17
N GLU A 177 -8.41 -18.73 -14.53
CA GLU A 177 -8.24 -18.69 -13.07
C GLU A 177 -8.34 -17.26 -12.54
N PRO A 178 -9.00 -17.05 -11.38
CA PRO A 178 -8.93 -15.78 -10.70
C PRO A 178 -7.55 -15.63 -10.01
N ASP A 179 -7.10 -14.39 -9.84
CA ASP A 179 -5.84 -14.06 -9.17
C ASP A 179 -6.04 -12.75 -8.39
N ILE A 180 -6.01 -12.81 -7.07
CA ILE A 180 -6.22 -11.69 -6.17
C ILE A 180 -4.93 -10.91 -5.99
N SER A 181 -5.02 -9.58 -6.08
CA SER A 181 -3.94 -8.68 -5.70
C SER A 181 -4.50 -7.60 -4.80
N VAL A 182 -3.93 -7.45 -3.61
CA VAL A 182 -4.33 -6.44 -2.65
C VAL A 182 -3.22 -5.42 -2.51
N THR A 183 -3.60 -4.15 -2.54
CA THR A 183 -2.71 -3.03 -2.24
C THR A 183 -3.41 -2.11 -1.25
N ASP A 184 -2.65 -1.27 -0.57
CA ASP A 184 -3.18 -0.24 0.29
C ASP A 184 -2.66 1.14 -0.14
N SER A 185 -3.26 2.19 0.41
CA SER A 185 -2.87 3.57 0.11
C SER A 185 -2.00 4.15 1.21
N SER A 186 -1.44 3.31 2.08
CA SER A 186 -0.50 3.74 3.10
C SER A 186 0.94 3.56 2.65
N GLY A 187 1.74 4.58 2.90
CA GLY A 187 3.16 4.63 2.65
C GLY A 187 3.50 4.60 1.16
N THR A 188 4.66 4.05 0.84
CA THR A 188 5.13 3.85 -0.54
C THR A 188 5.16 2.40 -0.96
N ASP A 189 4.92 1.49 -0.02
CA ASP A 189 5.16 0.07 -0.16
C ASP A 189 3.82 -0.63 0.09
N ASN A 190 3.34 -1.42 -0.88
CA ASN A 190 2.10 -2.21 -0.75
C ASN A 190 2.34 -3.39 0.21
N ASP A 191 2.65 -3.10 1.47
CA ASP A 191 3.06 -4.07 2.50
C ASP A 191 1.88 -4.65 3.27
N LEU A 192 0.65 -4.17 3.00
CA LEU A 192 -0.59 -4.57 3.67
C LEU A 192 -0.62 -4.15 5.15
N GLU A 193 0.19 -3.16 5.52
CA GLU A 193 0.19 -2.50 6.82
C GLU A 193 -0.40 -1.10 6.68
N VAL A 194 -1.41 -0.79 7.50
CA VAL A 194 -2.12 0.49 7.48
C VAL A 194 -1.93 1.21 8.81
N PRO A 195 -0.81 1.91 9.00
CA PRO A 195 -0.53 2.63 10.23
C PRO A 195 -1.15 4.04 10.23
N PHE A 196 -2.12 4.27 11.12
CA PHE A 196 -2.78 5.57 11.25
C PHE A 196 -2.07 6.53 12.21
N GLY A 197 -1.15 6.03 13.04
CA GLY A 197 -0.59 6.85 14.12
C GLY A 197 -1.64 7.26 15.13
N ASP A 198 -1.49 8.48 15.63
CA ASP A 198 -2.39 9.15 16.55
C ASP A 198 -3.26 10.21 15.87
N ILE A 199 -3.30 10.28 14.53
CA ILE A 199 -4.06 11.29 13.79
C ILE A 199 -5.49 10.82 13.53
N PRO A 200 -6.50 11.26 14.31
CA PRO A 200 -7.87 10.84 14.10
C PRO A 200 -8.46 11.42 12.80
N ASN A 201 -9.55 10.81 12.35
CA ASN A 201 -10.33 11.20 11.18
C ASN A 201 -9.55 11.13 9.85
N THR A 202 -8.52 10.29 9.80
CA THR A 202 -7.76 9.95 8.60
C THR A 202 -8.25 8.65 8.00
N SER A 203 -8.10 8.50 6.68
CA SER A 203 -8.57 7.31 5.97
C SER A 203 -7.54 6.79 4.98
N HIS A 204 -7.37 5.47 4.94
CA HIS A 204 -6.63 4.77 3.90
C HIS A 204 -7.55 3.84 3.11
N THR A 205 -7.18 3.55 1.88
CA THR A 205 -7.94 2.69 0.98
C THR A 205 -7.16 1.42 0.68
N VAL A 206 -7.75 0.28 0.99
CA VAL A 206 -7.30 -1.03 0.52
C VAL A 206 -8.00 -1.32 -0.80
N THR A 207 -7.24 -1.62 -1.85
CA THR A 207 -7.73 -1.94 -3.18
C THR A 207 -7.52 -3.42 -3.46
N VAL A 208 -8.60 -4.13 -3.77
CA VAL A 208 -8.58 -5.53 -4.19
C VAL A 208 -8.77 -5.57 -5.70
N THR A 209 -7.78 -6.04 -6.43
CA THR A 209 -7.76 -6.14 -7.88
C THR A 209 -7.76 -7.60 -8.30
N ASN A 210 -8.51 -7.94 -9.34
CA ASN A 210 -8.39 -9.24 -9.99
C ASN A 210 -7.37 -9.13 -11.14
N LEU A 211 -6.19 -9.71 -10.95
CA LEU A 211 -5.16 -9.81 -12.00
C LEU A 211 -5.34 -11.03 -12.89
N GLY A 212 -6.24 -11.94 -12.51
CA GLY A 212 -6.53 -13.17 -13.22
C GLY A 212 -7.39 -12.99 -14.46
N ASP A 213 -7.61 -14.10 -15.15
CA ASP A 213 -8.38 -14.19 -16.39
C ASP A 213 -9.76 -14.85 -16.21
N ALA A 214 -10.09 -15.28 -14.98
CA ALA A 214 -11.45 -15.62 -14.56
C ALA A 214 -12.08 -14.56 -13.64
N VAL A 215 -13.36 -14.73 -13.33
CA VAL A 215 -14.05 -13.92 -12.30
C VAL A 215 -13.53 -14.33 -10.93
N LEU A 216 -13.08 -13.36 -10.13
CA LEU A 216 -12.68 -13.51 -8.73
C LEU A 216 -13.89 -13.28 -7.82
N ASN A 217 -14.22 -14.24 -6.97
CA ASN A 217 -15.30 -14.18 -6.01
C ASN A 217 -14.74 -13.86 -4.62
N ILE A 218 -15.07 -12.68 -4.09
CA ILE A 218 -14.72 -12.28 -2.72
C ILE A 218 -15.79 -12.77 -1.76
N GLY A 219 -15.37 -13.47 -0.70
CA GLY A 219 -16.27 -13.92 0.36
C GLY A 219 -16.76 -12.77 1.26
N GLN A 220 -17.48 -13.12 2.32
CA GLN A 220 -17.82 -12.14 3.36
C GLN A 220 -16.55 -11.79 4.15
N ILE A 221 -16.12 -10.53 4.08
CA ILE A 221 -14.98 -10.03 4.84
C ILE A 221 -15.41 -9.90 6.31
N PRO A 222 -14.74 -10.57 7.26
CA PRO A 222 -15.11 -10.51 8.66
C PRO A 222 -14.41 -9.34 9.35
N TYR A 223 -15.16 -8.28 9.66
CA TYR A 223 -14.68 -7.15 10.46
C TYR A 223 -15.70 -6.67 11.52
N VAL A 224 -16.85 -7.36 11.64
CA VAL A 224 -17.95 -7.00 12.56
C VAL A 224 -18.62 -8.22 13.22
N SER A 225 -17.99 -9.40 13.22
CA SER A 225 -18.77 -10.63 13.32
C SER A 225 -19.61 -10.79 14.60
N GLU A 226 -19.33 -10.18 15.77
CA GLU A 226 -20.20 -10.43 16.94
C GLU A 226 -20.53 -9.29 17.93
N GLN A 227 -19.90 -8.09 17.96
CA GLN A 227 -20.36 -7.01 18.88
C GLN A 227 -20.08 -5.57 18.37
N PRO A 228 -21.07 -4.65 18.46
CA PRO A 228 -20.85 -3.22 18.27
C PRO A 228 -19.76 -2.70 19.22
N GLY A 229 -18.76 -2.01 18.68
CA GLY A 229 -17.66 -1.42 19.45
C GLY A 229 -16.34 -2.20 19.43
N LEU A 230 -16.31 -3.47 19.01
CA LEU A 230 -15.06 -4.27 18.98
C LEU A 230 -14.04 -3.82 17.94
N PHE A 231 -14.50 -3.19 16.85
CA PHE A 231 -13.63 -2.70 15.79
C PHE A 231 -13.24 -1.22 15.97
N ARG A 232 -13.76 -0.55 17.01
CA ARG A 232 -13.33 0.81 17.35
C ARG A 232 -11.82 0.84 17.62
N PRO A 233 -11.14 1.94 17.29
CA PRO A 233 -11.65 3.17 16.65
C PRO A 233 -11.70 3.13 15.11
N PHE A 234 -11.53 1.96 14.49
CA PHE A 234 -11.61 1.83 13.04
C PHE A 234 -13.04 1.67 12.56
N THR A 235 -13.34 2.24 11.41
CA THR A 235 -14.59 2.03 10.67
C THR A 235 -14.25 1.67 9.23
N ILE A 236 -15.03 0.75 8.64
CA ILE A 236 -14.77 0.27 7.29
C ILE A 236 -15.99 0.52 6.41
N THR A 237 -15.76 1.23 5.30
CA THR A 237 -16.69 1.25 4.17
C THR A 237 -16.29 0.15 3.21
N ASP A 238 -17.07 -0.92 3.17
CA ASP A 238 -16.77 -2.14 2.41
C ASP A 238 -17.52 -2.17 1.08
N ASN A 239 -16.78 -2.13 -0.03
CA ASN A 239 -17.31 -2.33 -1.38
C ASN A 239 -16.89 -3.67 -2.01
N CYS A 240 -16.31 -4.59 -1.23
CA CYS A 240 -15.73 -5.86 -1.68
C CYS A 240 -16.48 -7.12 -1.20
N SER A 241 -17.06 -7.14 0.01
CA SER A 241 -17.72 -8.36 0.53
C SER A 241 -18.79 -8.92 -0.40
N ASN A 242 -18.75 -10.23 -0.63
CA ASN A 242 -19.68 -10.98 -1.48
C ASN A 242 -19.77 -10.44 -2.92
N ARG A 243 -18.70 -9.81 -3.42
CA ARG A 243 -18.64 -9.31 -4.79
C ARG A 243 -17.93 -10.28 -5.71
N THR A 244 -18.34 -10.22 -6.97
CA THR A 244 -17.64 -10.85 -8.09
C THR A 244 -16.88 -9.77 -8.85
N ILE A 245 -15.57 -9.92 -8.97
CA ILE A 245 -14.67 -8.97 -9.62
C ILE A 245 -14.26 -9.56 -10.97
N ALA A 246 -14.62 -8.87 -12.06
CA ALA A 246 -14.20 -9.27 -13.40
C ALA A 246 -12.67 -9.13 -13.57
N PRO A 247 -12.05 -9.85 -14.52
CA PRO A 247 -10.64 -9.65 -14.88
C PRO A 247 -10.28 -8.17 -15.04
N SER A 248 -9.15 -7.75 -14.46
CA SER A 248 -8.65 -6.37 -14.42
C SER A 248 -9.55 -5.34 -13.72
N ALA A 249 -10.66 -5.74 -13.11
CA ALA A 249 -11.49 -4.87 -12.28
C ALA A 249 -11.00 -4.89 -10.82
N ALA A 250 -11.50 -3.93 -10.04
CA ALA A 250 -11.16 -3.81 -8.62
C ALA A 250 -12.37 -3.40 -7.78
N CYS A 251 -12.29 -3.65 -6.47
CA CYS A 251 -13.14 -3.09 -5.43
C CYS A 251 -12.28 -2.48 -4.32
N THR A 252 -12.88 -1.74 -3.40
CA THR A 252 -12.15 -1.06 -2.33
C THR A 252 -12.77 -1.25 -0.95
N LEU A 253 -11.91 -1.25 0.07
CA LEU A 253 -12.25 -1.03 1.46
C LEU A 253 -11.67 0.32 1.86
N THR A 254 -12.49 1.24 2.37
CA THR A 254 -11.99 2.48 2.97
C THR A 254 -12.01 2.33 4.48
N ILE A 255 -10.82 2.35 5.08
CA ILE A 255 -10.62 2.25 6.52
C ILE A 255 -10.46 3.68 7.05
N LEU A 256 -11.31 4.08 7.98
CA LEU A 256 -11.27 5.37 8.66
C LEU A 256 -10.92 5.14 10.14
N PHE A 257 -9.87 5.79 10.60
CA PHE A 257 -9.52 5.87 12.02
C PHE A 257 -10.27 7.04 12.64
N THR A 258 -11.19 6.79 13.56
CA THR A 258 -11.99 7.83 14.24
C THR A 258 -11.34 8.26 15.55
N ASP A 259 -11.69 9.43 16.12
CA ASP A 259 -11.19 9.80 17.45
C ASP A 259 -11.57 8.71 18.47
N PRO A 260 -10.58 8.06 19.11
CA PRO A 260 -10.84 6.99 20.06
C PRO A 260 -11.47 7.47 21.37
N SER A 261 -11.50 8.78 21.63
CA SER A 261 -12.10 9.37 22.83
C SER A 261 -13.47 8.74 23.19
N PRO A 262 -13.73 8.46 24.49
CA PRO A 262 -12.88 8.74 25.65
C PRO A 262 -11.81 7.68 25.94
N ASP A 263 -11.69 6.66 25.09
CA ASP A 263 -10.75 5.56 25.31
C ASP A 263 -9.33 6.02 24.99
N THR A 264 -8.36 5.65 25.83
CA THR A 264 -6.93 5.91 25.61
C THR A 264 -6.16 4.61 25.45
N GLY A 265 -5.07 4.66 24.69
CA GLY A 265 -4.18 3.53 24.44
C GLY A 265 -3.94 3.30 22.97
N ALA A 266 -3.62 2.05 22.64
CA ALA A 266 -3.29 1.61 21.29
C ALA A 266 -4.24 0.51 20.82
N TRP A 267 -4.53 0.53 19.52
CA TRP A 267 -5.38 -0.44 18.85
C TRP A 267 -4.66 -1.03 17.64
N GLY A 268 -4.79 -2.34 17.49
CA GLY A 268 -4.40 -3.07 16.29
C GLY A 268 -5.54 -3.99 15.87
N LYS A 269 -5.81 -4.05 14.56
CA LYS A 269 -6.86 -4.89 13.96
C LYS A 269 -6.36 -5.51 12.66
N VAL A 270 -7.00 -6.63 12.30
CA VAL A 270 -6.80 -7.28 11.00
C VAL A 270 -8.12 -7.35 10.24
N VAL A 271 -8.02 -7.27 8.91
CA VAL A 271 -9.10 -7.57 7.97
C VAL A 271 -8.65 -8.74 7.10
N ARG A 272 -9.52 -9.74 6.97
CA ARG A 272 -9.28 -10.92 6.14
C ARG A 272 -10.14 -10.85 4.89
N ILE A 273 -9.53 -10.94 3.72
CA ILE A 273 -10.19 -10.84 2.43
C ILE A 273 -10.20 -12.25 1.84
N PRO A 274 -11.23 -13.07 2.12
CA PRO A 274 -11.35 -14.40 1.55
C PRO A 274 -11.70 -14.32 0.06
N SER A 275 -11.12 -15.22 -0.74
CA SER A 275 -11.34 -15.31 -2.18
C SER A 275 -11.46 -16.77 -2.66
N ASP A 276 -11.79 -16.96 -3.92
CA ASP A 276 -11.69 -18.25 -4.62
C ASP A 276 -10.44 -18.37 -5.50
N ASP A 277 -9.44 -17.53 -5.23
CA ASP A 277 -8.11 -17.68 -5.81
C ASP A 277 -7.50 -19.04 -5.40
N PRO A 278 -7.10 -19.91 -6.36
CA PRO A 278 -6.55 -21.22 -6.10
C PRO A 278 -5.25 -21.24 -5.28
N ASP A 279 -4.40 -20.22 -5.37
CA ASP A 279 -3.12 -20.17 -4.67
C ASP A 279 -3.07 -19.09 -3.55
N GLU A 280 -3.99 -18.12 -3.58
CA GLU A 280 -4.15 -17.10 -2.52
C GLU A 280 -5.60 -16.95 -2.01
N SER A 281 -6.13 -17.99 -1.36
CA SER A 281 -7.54 -18.02 -0.88
C SER A 281 -7.92 -17.00 0.21
N GLU A 282 -6.96 -16.32 0.84
CA GLU A 282 -7.20 -15.26 1.84
C GLU A 282 -6.01 -14.30 1.91
N VAL A 283 -6.29 -12.99 1.83
CA VAL A 283 -5.30 -11.92 2.08
C VAL A 283 -5.59 -11.21 3.40
N VAL A 284 -4.55 -10.98 4.20
CA VAL A 284 -4.65 -10.34 5.53
C VAL A 284 -4.05 -8.94 5.48
N VAL A 285 -4.85 -7.93 5.79
CA VAL A 285 -4.43 -6.54 5.96
C VAL A 285 -4.43 -6.18 7.43
N SER A 286 -3.34 -5.60 7.92
CA SER A 286 -3.22 -5.16 9.32
C SER A 286 -3.30 -3.65 9.42
N MET A 287 -3.87 -3.16 10.51
CA MET A 287 -3.97 -1.73 10.77
C MET A 287 -3.76 -1.46 12.25
N CYS A 288 -3.34 -0.24 12.55
CA CYS A 288 -3.18 0.18 13.92
C CYS A 288 -3.33 1.70 14.08
N GLY A 289 -3.51 2.14 15.32
CA GLY A 289 -3.52 3.55 15.70
C GLY A 289 -3.51 3.71 17.20
N THR A 290 -3.26 4.93 17.68
CA THR A 290 -3.12 5.28 19.10
C THR A 290 -3.93 6.52 19.45
N SER A 291 -4.25 6.72 20.71
CA SER A 291 -4.82 8.01 21.13
C SER A 291 -3.71 9.07 21.21
N PRO A 292 -4.04 10.36 21.02
CA PRO A 292 -3.09 11.46 21.23
C PRO A 292 -2.35 11.36 22.57
N GLY A 293 -1.03 11.58 22.55
CA GLY A 293 -0.16 11.55 23.73
C GLY A 293 0.24 10.16 24.25
N GLU A 294 -0.14 9.08 23.56
CA GLU A 294 0.32 7.74 23.93
C GLU A 294 1.79 7.51 23.56
N SER A 295 2.56 7.04 24.55
CA SER A 295 3.99 6.84 24.39
C SER A 295 4.32 5.64 23.52
N TRP A 296 5.41 5.76 22.77
CA TRP A 296 5.90 4.74 21.85
C TRP A 296 7.02 3.86 22.43
N PRO A 297 7.15 2.59 21.99
CA PRO A 297 6.27 1.86 21.06
C PRO A 297 4.94 1.47 21.71
N TRP A 298 3.89 1.40 20.89
CA TRP A 298 2.59 0.92 21.33
C TRP A 298 2.71 -0.49 21.94
N VAL A 299 2.00 -0.75 23.03
CA VAL A 299 2.07 -2.02 23.76
C VAL A 299 0.82 -2.84 23.47
N ALA A 300 0.98 -4.12 23.15
CA ALA A 300 -0.12 -5.06 23.05
C ALA A 300 -0.97 -5.03 24.34
N SER A 301 -2.24 -4.62 24.20
CA SER A 301 -3.23 -4.56 25.27
C SER A 301 -4.41 -5.47 24.94
N ALA A 302 -5.36 -5.66 25.86
CA ALA A 302 -6.51 -6.55 25.65
C ALA A 302 -7.38 -6.17 24.42
N GLY A 303 -7.24 -4.97 23.87
CA GLY A 303 -7.93 -4.50 22.66
C GLY A 303 -7.15 -4.68 21.34
N VAL A 304 -5.93 -5.24 21.39
CA VAL A 304 -5.04 -5.40 20.25
C VAL A 304 -5.09 -6.82 19.73
N ASP A 305 -5.35 -6.98 18.43
CA ASP A 305 -5.18 -8.25 17.75
C ASP A 305 -3.69 -8.64 17.73
N THR A 306 -3.37 -9.86 18.17
CA THR A 306 -1.96 -10.30 18.30
C THR A 306 -1.27 -10.40 16.95
N GLU A 307 -1.97 -10.78 15.89
CA GLU A 307 -1.42 -10.84 14.54
C GLU A 307 -1.17 -9.44 13.99
N ALA A 308 -2.10 -8.50 14.23
CA ALA A 308 -1.86 -7.09 13.88
C ALA A 308 -0.64 -6.53 14.62
N PHE A 309 -0.43 -6.90 15.89
CA PHE A 309 0.74 -6.49 16.65
C PHE A 309 2.05 -7.05 16.09
N GLU A 310 2.06 -8.31 15.67
CA GLU A 310 3.24 -8.95 15.09
C GLU A 310 3.60 -8.38 13.72
N ARG A 311 2.59 -8.04 12.91
CA ARG A 311 2.79 -7.44 11.58
C ARG A 311 3.25 -6.00 11.69
N VAL A 312 2.51 -5.15 12.41
CA VAL A 312 2.73 -3.69 12.45
C VAL A 312 3.73 -3.28 13.55
N ALA A 313 4.62 -4.19 13.97
CA ALA A 313 5.49 -4.04 15.13
C ALA A 313 6.54 -2.92 14.95
N GLY A 314 6.16 -1.69 15.29
CA GLY A 314 6.99 -0.49 15.19
C GLY A 314 6.67 0.42 14.01
N SER A 315 5.75 0.02 13.13
CA SER A 315 5.31 0.79 11.94
C SER A 315 4.04 1.60 12.17
N CYS A 316 3.40 1.52 13.34
CA CYS A 316 2.18 2.28 13.68
C CYS A 316 2.31 3.82 13.68
N LEU A 317 3.44 4.39 13.25
CA LEU A 317 3.62 5.82 13.10
C LEU A 317 2.88 6.29 11.84
N PRO A 318 2.34 7.51 11.83
CA PRO A 318 1.81 8.09 10.60
C PRO A 318 2.95 8.26 9.58
N GLU A 319 2.66 8.10 8.29
CA GLU A 319 3.66 8.02 7.21
C GLU A 319 4.65 9.19 7.13
N GLU A 320 4.19 10.40 7.44
CA GLU A 320 5.01 11.61 7.44
C GLU A 320 5.74 11.83 8.77
N GLY A 321 5.58 10.91 9.73
CA GLY A 321 6.12 11.02 11.08
C GLY A 321 5.59 12.22 11.85
N ASN A 322 4.37 12.67 11.52
CA ASN A 322 3.68 13.80 12.14
C ASN A 322 2.63 13.33 13.15
N HIS A 323 2.75 13.69 14.42
CA HIS A 323 1.84 13.34 15.49
C HIS A 323 0.84 14.44 15.75
N THR A 324 -0.18 14.11 16.56
CA THR A 324 -1.06 15.14 17.11
C THR A 324 -0.42 15.77 18.34
N PRO A 325 -0.74 17.05 18.64
CA PRO A 325 -0.46 17.62 19.95
C PRO A 325 -1.11 16.79 21.07
N ASP A 326 -0.51 16.79 22.27
CA ASP A 326 -1.13 16.13 23.43
C ASP A 326 -2.57 16.62 23.64
N ARG A 327 -3.43 15.78 24.21
CA ARG A 327 -4.84 16.13 24.42
C ARG A 327 -4.98 17.31 25.41
N PRO A 328 -5.60 18.44 25.02
CA PRO A 328 -5.79 19.57 25.93
C PRO A 328 -6.69 19.21 27.12
N VAL A 329 -6.32 19.67 28.31
CA VAL A 329 -7.11 19.49 29.52
C VAL A 329 -7.94 20.74 29.81
N SER A 330 -9.25 20.62 29.69
CA SER A 330 -10.20 21.71 29.98
C SER A 330 -10.24 22.01 31.48
N VAL A 331 -10.17 23.30 31.86
CA VAL A 331 -10.16 23.78 33.25
C VAL A 331 -11.49 24.45 33.61
N SER A 332 -11.94 25.43 32.82
CA SER A 332 -13.18 26.19 33.08
C SER A 332 -13.88 26.55 31.75
N PRO A 333 -15.22 26.56 31.66
CA PRO A 333 -16.20 26.12 32.67
C PRO A 333 -16.03 24.67 33.16
N GLU A 334 -16.48 24.38 34.38
CA GLU A 334 -16.60 22.99 34.83
C GLU A 334 -17.70 22.29 34.02
N ASP A 335 -17.60 20.96 33.88
CA ASP A 335 -18.62 20.21 33.14
C ASP A 335 -19.97 20.28 33.88
N GLY A 336 -21.00 20.74 33.18
CA GLY A 336 -22.34 20.99 33.71
C GLY A 336 -22.46 22.26 34.56
N GLU A 337 -21.51 23.21 34.49
CA GLU A 337 -21.57 24.45 35.25
C GLU A 337 -22.77 25.32 34.83
N THR A 338 -23.53 25.83 35.80
CA THR A 338 -24.76 26.61 35.53
C THR A 338 -24.68 28.01 36.11
N GLY A 339 -25.37 28.97 35.49
CA GLY A 339 -25.53 30.33 36.01
C GLY A 339 -24.40 31.26 35.60
N LEU A 340 -23.68 30.93 34.54
CA LEU A 340 -22.61 31.77 33.97
C LEU A 340 -23.18 33.00 33.28
N GLU A 341 -22.43 34.10 33.24
CA GLU A 341 -22.81 35.27 32.44
C GLU A 341 -22.84 34.92 30.94
N THR A 342 -23.46 35.77 30.11
CA THR A 342 -23.40 35.65 28.63
C THR A 342 -22.01 35.98 28.05
N THR A 343 -21.06 36.30 28.92
CA THR A 343 -19.63 36.43 28.64
C THR A 343 -18.92 35.35 29.44
N VAL A 344 -18.37 34.36 28.74
CA VAL A 344 -17.75 33.17 29.35
C VAL A 344 -16.27 33.14 29.01
N THR A 345 -15.43 32.95 30.04
CA THR A 345 -13.99 32.74 29.89
C THR A 345 -13.69 31.26 29.92
N PHE A 346 -13.25 30.71 28.79
CA PHE A 346 -12.75 29.35 28.68
C PHE A 346 -11.30 29.30 29.15
N GLN A 347 -10.95 28.26 29.90
CA GLN A 347 -9.61 28.00 30.40
C GLN A 347 -9.22 26.54 30.16
N TRP A 348 -7.96 26.31 29.78
CA TRP A 348 -7.41 24.99 29.54
C TRP A 348 -5.91 24.95 29.81
N GLU A 349 -5.36 23.75 30.01
CA GLU A 349 -3.91 23.55 30.08
C GLU A 349 -3.32 23.50 28.67
N GLY A 350 -2.28 24.30 28.44
CA GLY A 350 -1.53 24.27 27.19
C GLY A 350 -0.72 22.98 27.05
N VAL A 351 -0.68 22.46 25.83
CA VAL A 351 -0.04 21.20 25.45
C VAL A 351 1.15 21.43 24.53
N THR A 352 1.96 20.39 24.37
CA THR A 352 3.08 20.32 23.44
C THR A 352 2.80 19.30 22.36
N ASP A 353 3.49 19.46 21.24
CA ASP A 353 3.57 18.47 20.18
C ASP A 353 4.83 17.60 20.37
N PRO A 354 4.78 16.27 20.16
CA PRO A 354 5.93 15.39 20.40
C PRO A 354 7.18 15.73 19.57
N GLU A 355 7.01 16.31 18.39
CA GLU A 355 8.05 16.75 17.46
C GLU A 355 8.52 18.18 17.75
N GLY A 356 7.80 18.86 18.64
CA GLY A 356 8.03 20.25 18.99
C GLY A 356 7.46 21.23 17.96
N ASP A 357 6.50 20.79 17.14
CA ASP A 357 5.79 21.68 16.23
C ASP A 357 4.95 22.72 17.01
N PRO A 358 4.76 23.94 16.47
CA PRO A 358 3.99 24.97 17.15
C PRO A 358 2.52 24.59 17.29
N VAL A 359 2.00 24.63 18.52
CA VAL A 359 0.58 24.34 18.80
C VAL A 359 -0.26 25.61 18.80
N THR A 360 -1.36 25.58 18.05
CA THR A 360 -2.41 26.60 18.01
C THR A 360 -3.71 26.07 18.59
N TYR A 361 -4.62 26.97 19.01
CA TYR A 361 -5.87 26.58 19.68
C TYR A 361 -7.11 27.21 19.03
N ASP A 362 -8.18 26.42 18.94
CA ASP A 362 -9.52 26.90 18.65
C ASP A 362 -10.48 26.44 19.76
N ILE A 363 -11.48 27.27 20.10
CA ILE A 363 -12.58 26.87 20.99
C ILE A 363 -13.81 26.57 20.14
N ARG A 364 -14.27 25.32 20.17
CA ARG A 364 -15.54 24.92 19.54
C ARG A 364 -16.63 24.95 20.61
N TYR A 365 -17.74 25.63 20.33
CA TYR A 365 -18.92 25.60 21.20
C TYR A 365 -20.22 25.71 20.41
N CYS A 366 -21.28 25.07 20.90
CA CYS A 366 -22.61 25.10 20.30
C CYS A 366 -23.72 24.94 21.32
N GLU A 367 -24.89 25.48 20.99
CA GLU A 367 -26.12 25.23 21.74
C GLU A 367 -26.47 23.73 21.64
N ASP A 368 -26.90 23.10 22.74
CA ASP A 368 -27.18 21.66 22.82
C ASP A 368 -28.20 21.14 21.78
N ASN A 369 -28.97 22.02 21.17
CA ASN A 369 -29.96 21.72 20.14
C ASN A 369 -29.38 21.64 18.71
N GLU A 370 -28.11 21.99 18.49
CA GLU A 370 -27.45 22.04 17.17
C GLU A 370 -26.67 20.75 16.79
N GLY A 371 -26.58 19.75 17.68
CA GLY A 371 -25.96 18.45 17.39
C GLY A 371 -24.52 18.31 17.91
N THR A 372 -23.65 17.60 17.17
CA THR A 372 -22.27 17.28 17.61
C THR A 372 -21.30 18.47 17.43
N PRO A 373 -20.30 18.64 18.33
CA PRO A 373 -19.28 19.71 18.27
C PRO A 373 -18.57 19.94 16.93
N ASP A 374 -18.56 18.94 16.04
CA ASP A 374 -17.94 19.01 14.70
C ASP A 374 -18.65 19.98 13.73
N ASN A 375 -19.91 20.32 13.98
CA ASN A 375 -20.68 21.28 13.16
C ASN A 375 -20.81 22.65 13.82
N CYS A 376 -20.07 22.89 14.91
CA CYS A 376 -20.28 24.02 15.80
C CYS A 376 -19.41 25.24 15.46
N ILE A 377 -19.73 26.39 16.07
CA ILE A 377 -18.98 27.63 15.87
C ILE A 377 -17.57 27.44 16.45
N ALA A 378 -16.55 27.61 15.60
CA ALA A 378 -15.15 27.65 16.03
C ALA A 378 -14.71 29.10 16.22
N ALA A 379 -14.42 29.47 17.45
CA ALA A 379 -13.74 30.73 17.76
C ALA A 379 -12.23 30.52 17.71
N LYS A 380 -11.59 31.11 16.69
CA LYS A 380 -10.13 31.09 16.58
C LYS A 380 -9.50 31.87 17.71
N VAL A 381 -8.56 31.23 18.42
CA VAL A 381 -7.82 31.88 19.48
C VAL A 381 -6.56 32.51 18.89
N GLU A 382 -6.60 33.82 18.68
CA GLU A 382 -5.40 34.56 18.27
C GLU A 382 -4.42 34.61 19.44
N ASP A 383 -3.14 34.35 19.20
CA ASP A 383 -2.10 34.30 20.24
C ASP A 383 -2.03 35.60 21.07
N SER A 384 -2.33 36.74 20.43
CA SER A 384 -2.43 38.05 21.08
C SER A 384 -3.61 38.21 22.06
N THR A 385 -4.60 37.31 22.00
CA THR A 385 -5.80 37.30 22.85
C THR A 385 -5.72 36.31 24.00
N LEU A 386 -4.69 35.45 24.02
CA LEU A 386 -4.43 34.52 25.11
C LEU A 386 -3.98 35.28 26.36
N THR A 387 -4.67 35.05 27.47
CA THR A 387 -4.26 35.54 28.80
C THR A 387 -3.96 34.38 29.73
N GLY A 388 -2.75 34.29 30.29
CA GLY A 388 -2.34 33.15 31.14
C GLY A 388 -1.01 33.39 31.87
N ARG A 389 -0.79 32.70 33.01
CA ARG A 389 0.42 32.87 33.82
C ARG A 389 1.47 31.83 33.42
N THR A 390 2.44 32.26 32.63
CA THR A 390 3.65 31.47 32.34
C THR A 390 4.62 31.51 33.51
N ASN A 391 4.98 30.36 34.08
CA ASN A 391 6.24 30.19 34.81
C ASN A 391 7.34 29.59 33.93
N ARG A 392 7.23 29.71 32.60
CA ARG A 392 8.26 29.32 31.63
C ARG A 392 7.98 29.93 30.25
N THR A 393 9.05 30.29 29.55
CA THR A 393 9.03 30.90 28.20
C THR A 393 8.34 29.99 27.19
N LEU A 394 7.11 30.34 26.81
CA LEU A 394 6.49 29.94 25.54
C LEU A 394 7.25 30.66 24.42
N TYR A 395 7.77 29.90 23.45
CA TYR A 395 8.26 30.47 22.21
C TYR A 395 7.05 30.90 21.38
N ALA A 396 6.69 32.18 21.44
CA ALA A 396 5.78 32.79 20.47
C ALA A 396 6.51 32.88 19.13
N GLY A 397 6.12 32.04 18.17
CA GLY A 397 6.58 32.11 16.79
C GLY A 397 6.11 33.42 16.16
N ILE A 398 7.04 34.27 15.72
CA ILE A 398 6.71 35.50 15.01
C ILE A 398 6.25 35.14 13.59
N GLY A 399 4.94 34.98 13.43
CA GLY A 399 4.28 34.96 12.13
C GLY A 399 4.11 36.36 11.55
N ALA A 400 4.23 36.43 10.23
CA ALA A 400 3.88 37.53 9.32
C ALA A 400 4.87 38.71 9.16
N GLY A 401 5.62 38.65 8.04
CA GLY A 401 5.75 39.81 7.16
C GLY A 401 7.17 40.27 6.86
N THR A 402 7.85 39.64 5.89
CA THR A 402 8.75 40.36 4.96
C THR A 402 8.89 39.56 3.66
N GLY A 403 7.95 39.79 2.74
CA GLY A 403 8.16 39.49 1.32
C GLY A 403 9.03 40.55 0.67
N LEU A 404 10.07 40.09 -0.02
CA LEU A 404 10.88 40.76 -1.06
C LEU A 404 11.66 42.03 -0.69
N LEU A 405 12.99 41.96 -0.90
CA LEU A 405 13.68 42.72 -1.96
C LEU A 405 15.16 42.28 -2.03
N LEU A 406 15.44 41.21 -2.78
CA LEU A 406 16.80 40.89 -3.22
C LEU A 406 16.99 41.42 -4.65
N PHE A 407 17.55 42.63 -4.76
CA PHE A 407 18.21 43.06 -5.99
C PHE A 407 19.54 42.34 -6.13
N GLY A 408 19.74 41.67 -7.26
CA GLY A 408 20.96 40.96 -7.58
C GLY A 408 22.18 41.89 -7.71
N MET A 409 23.30 41.45 -7.13
CA MET A 409 24.63 41.91 -7.53
C MET A 409 25.43 40.72 -8.05
N VAL A 410 25.48 40.61 -9.37
CA VAL A 410 26.51 39.83 -10.06
C VAL A 410 27.82 40.59 -9.90
N ILE A 411 28.80 40.00 -9.20
CA ILE A 411 30.19 40.46 -9.23
C ILE A 411 31.06 39.34 -9.79
N ALA A 412 31.52 39.55 -11.03
CA ALA A 412 32.57 38.76 -11.66
C ALA A 412 33.94 39.05 -11.01
N GLY A 413 34.74 38.01 -10.72
CA GLY A 413 36.11 38.17 -10.23
C GLY A 413 36.75 36.91 -9.61
N ASP A 414 38.07 36.77 -9.84
CA ASP A 414 38.90 35.56 -9.73
C ASP A 414 39.18 34.99 -8.31
N GLY A 415 39.45 33.68 -8.25
CA GLY A 415 39.17 32.72 -7.17
C GLY A 415 39.93 32.82 -5.84
N ARG A 416 40.68 33.89 -5.54
CA ARG A 416 41.42 34.01 -4.25
C ARG A 416 40.84 35.00 -3.25
N ARG A 417 39.87 35.85 -3.64
CA ARG A 417 39.18 36.79 -2.73
C ARG A 417 37.82 36.30 -2.21
N ARG A 418 37.32 35.15 -2.70
CA ARG A 418 36.03 34.55 -2.28
C ARG A 418 35.98 34.11 -0.82
N LYS A 419 37.08 33.64 -0.23
CA LYS A 419 37.07 33.07 1.14
C LYS A 419 37.10 34.13 2.25
N ILE A 420 37.59 35.33 1.98
CA ILE A 420 37.72 36.41 2.98
C ILE A 420 36.43 37.26 3.04
N ALA A 421 35.73 37.46 1.92
CA ALA A 421 34.47 38.20 1.89
C ALA A 421 33.28 37.41 2.49
N LEU A 422 33.26 36.08 2.33
CA LEU A 422 32.23 35.21 2.92
C LEU A 422 32.38 35.09 4.45
N LEU A 423 33.61 35.06 4.98
CA LEU A 423 33.84 35.06 6.44
C LEU A 423 33.51 36.41 7.10
N ALA A 424 33.75 37.53 6.41
CA ALA A 424 33.39 38.86 6.94
C ALA A 424 31.87 39.10 6.93
N GLY A 425 31.14 38.54 5.95
CA GLY A 425 29.67 38.60 5.91
C GLY A 425 28.99 37.78 7.03
N MET A 426 29.58 36.64 7.40
CA MET A 426 29.04 35.76 8.45
C MET A 426 29.26 36.32 9.87
N ILE A 427 30.33 37.11 10.08
CA ILE A 427 30.63 37.76 11.36
C ILE A 427 29.75 39.00 11.59
N ILE A 428 29.25 39.66 10.53
CA ILE A 428 28.35 40.81 10.67
C ILE A 428 26.88 40.37 10.88
N LEU A 429 26.47 39.21 10.35
CA LEU A 429 25.14 38.64 10.58
C LEU A 429 24.98 37.97 11.95
N THR A 430 26.07 37.52 12.58
CA THR A 430 26.05 36.96 13.95
C THR A 430 26.21 38.01 15.06
N ALA A 431 26.54 39.27 14.71
CA ALA A 431 26.69 40.37 15.67
C ALA A 431 25.43 41.26 15.85
N MET A 432 24.32 40.96 15.16
CA MET A 432 23.04 41.69 15.29
C MET A 432 21.93 40.93 16.04
N LEU A 433 22.28 39.85 16.77
CA LEU A 433 21.31 39.07 17.55
C LEU A 433 21.52 39.08 19.08
N LEU A 434 22.33 39.99 19.61
CA LEU A 434 22.51 40.13 21.06
C LEU A 434 22.48 41.61 21.52
N VAL A 435 21.30 42.24 21.49
CA VAL A 435 20.98 43.36 22.38
C VAL A 435 19.49 43.32 22.73
N SER A 436 19.16 42.76 23.89
CA SER A 436 18.06 43.27 24.72
C SER A 436 18.30 42.86 26.18
N CYS A 437 19.09 43.67 26.88
CA CYS A 437 19.12 43.70 28.34
C CYS A 437 18.34 44.93 28.81
N GLY A 438 17.04 44.76 29.05
CA GLY A 438 16.28 45.63 29.94
C GLY A 438 16.58 45.24 31.38
N LYS A 439 17.42 46.04 32.05
CA LYS A 439 17.82 45.91 33.46
C LYS A 439 16.60 45.98 34.38
N GLY A 440 16.39 44.96 35.21
CA GLY A 440 15.58 44.99 36.42
C GLY A 440 16.25 44.15 37.50
N THR A 441 16.89 44.80 38.46
CA THR A 441 17.60 44.17 39.59
C THR A 441 16.61 43.75 40.67
N VAL A 442 16.57 42.47 41.05
CA VAL A 442 16.24 42.02 42.42
C VAL A 442 17.09 40.78 42.75
N SER A 443 17.58 40.78 43.99
CA SER A 443 18.60 39.97 44.65
C SER A 443 18.38 38.45 44.69
N ASP A 444 19.49 37.71 44.51
CA ASP A 444 19.63 36.31 44.92
C ASP A 444 19.38 36.13 46.42
N VAL A 445 18.53 35.15 46.75
CA VAL A 445 18.54 34.45 48.03
C VAL A 445 18.63 32.96 47.68
N ASP A 446 19.72 32.33 48.10
CA ASP A 446 19.93 30.89 48.03
C ASP A 446 18.75 30.13 48.65
N GLY A 447 18.18 29.22 47.87
CA GLY A 447 17.07 28.37 48.29
C GLY A 447 16.92 27.17 47.37
N GLU A 448 17.60 26.09 47.72
CA GLU A 448 17.39 24.74 47.21
C GLU A 448 15.92 24.33 47.44
N VAL A 449 15.09 24.28 46.38
CA VAL A 449 13.72 23.72 46.43
C VAL A 449 13.40 22.96 45.15
N SER A 450 12.89 21.75 45.40
CA SER A 450 12.25 20.74 44.54
C SER A 450 11.47 21.22 43.32
N GLY A 451 11.47 20.36 42.29
CA GLY A 451 10.75 20.54 41.03
C GLY A 451 9.24 20.73 41.17
N ASP A 452 8.72 21.54 40.26
CA ASP A 452 7.30 21.68 39.94
C ASP A 452 7.20 22.03 38.44
N THR A 453 6.81 21.06 37.62
CA THR A 453 6.49 21.24 36.20
C THR A 453 5.04 21.68 36.08
N GLY A 454 4.75 22.96 36.37
CA GLY A 454 3.40 23.50 36.22
C GLY A 454 3.05 23.76 34.76
N THR A 455 2.02 23.08 34.25
CA THR A 455 1.39 23.32 32.94
C THR A 455 0.84 24.76 32.88
N ALA A 456 1.00 25.45 31.74
CA ALA A 456 0.50 26.83 31.61
C ALA A 456 -1.02 26.80 31.36
N VAL A 457 -1.79 27.45 32.23
CA VAL A 457 -3.24 27.64 32.00
C VAL A 457 -3.45 28.82 31.06
N LEU A 458 -4.03 28.53 29.90
CA LEU A 458 -4.43 29.46 28.86
C LEU A 458 -5.89 29.87 29.06
N SER A 459 -6.27 31.06 28.58
CA SER A 459 -7.67 31.49 28.61
C SER A 459 -8.08 32.33 27.42
N TYR A 460 -9.34 32.20 27.05
CA TYR A 460 -10.00 32.93 25.96
C TYR A 460 -11.43 33.27 26.35
N THR A 461 -11.89 34.48 26.05
CA THR A 461 -13.24 34.94 26.45
C THR A 461 -14.13 35.11 25.24
N VAL A 462 -15.31 34.48 25.29
CA VAL A 462 -16.39 34.64 24.31
C VAL A 462 -17.46 35.52 24.92
N GLU A 463 -17.90 36.52 24.16
CA GLU A 463 -18.98 37.44 24.55
C GLU A 463 -20.22 37.21 23.68
N GLY A 464 -21.40 37.52 24.23
CA GLY A 464 -22.65 37.56 23.46
C GLY A 464 -23.33 36.21 23.28
N LEU A 465 -23.10 35.26 24.19
CA LEU A 465 -23.83 34.00 24.24
C LEU A 465 -25.31 34.24 24.59
N SER A 466 -26.19 33.36 24.10
CA SER A 466 -27.62 33.41 24.40
C SER A 466 -27.86 33.19 25.90
N PRO A 467 -28.75 33.95 26.56
CA PRO A 467 -29.12 33.74 27.97
C PRO A 467 -30.04 32.52 28.12
N ASP A 468 -29.98 31.85 29.27
CA ASP A 468 -30.76 30.63 29.59
C ASP A 468 -30.55 29.49 28.57
N THR A 469 -29.32 29.37 28.06
CA THR A 469 -28.95 28.40 27.02
C THR A 469 -27.81 27.50 27.50
N THR A 470 -27.94 26.19 27.26
CA THR A 470 -26.87 25.22 27.48
C THR A 470 -26.03 25.07 26.23
N TYR A 471 -24.71 25.06 26.43
CA TYR A 471 -23.71 24.91 25.41
C TYR A 471 -22.81 23.70 25.68
N SER A 472 -22.53 22.91 24.66
CA SER A 472 -21.37 21.99 24.59
C SER A 472 -20.14 22.74 24.12
N TRP A 473 -18.96 22.39 24.63
CA TRP A 473 -17.69 22.99 24.21
C TRP A 473 -16.47 22.05 24.31
N GLN A 474 -15.46 22.33 23.49
CA GLN A 474 -14.16 21.65 23.44
C GLN A 474 -13.04 22.61 23.04
N VAL A 475 -11.82 22.30 23.46
CA VAL A 475 -10.59 22.90 22.96
C VAL A 475 -10.01 22.02 21.86
N VAL A 476 -9.69 22.61 20.72
CA VAL A 476 -8.93 21.96 19.65
C VAL A 476 -7.50 22.46 19.75
N ALA A 477 -6.53 21.57 19.88
CA ALA A 477 -5.12 21.87 19.68
C ALA A 477 -4.70 21.38 18.29
N SER A 478 -4.07 22.24 17.50
CA SER A 478 -3.62 21.92 16.15
C SER A 478 -2.16 22.28 15.95
N ASP A 479 -1.42 21.42 15.27
CA ASP A 479 -0.06 21.69 14.82
C ASP A 479 -0.07 22.57 13.54
N ASP A 480 1.11 22.84 12.96
CA ASP A 480 1.26 23.56 11.70
C ASP A 480 1.25 22.66 10.44
N LYS A 481 1.05 21.35 10.61
CA LYS A 481 1.03 20.33 9.56
C LYS A 481 -0.35 19.71 9.32
N GLY A 482 -1.35 20.13 10.09
CA GLY A 482 -2.76 19.78 9.95
C GLY A 482 -3.27 18.68 10.88
N ALA A 483 -2.46 18.15 11.80
CA ALA A 483 -2.94 17.23 12.82
C ALA A 483 -3.53 18.00 14.01
N ALA A 484 -4.57 17.42 14.61
CA ALA A 484 -5.27 18.05 15.71
C ALA A 484 -5.79 17.03 16.73
N SER A 485 -5.79 17.44 17.99
CA SER A 485 -6.40 16.70 19.09
C SER A 485 -7.44 17.57 19.81
N LEU A 486 -8.47 16.94 20.36
CA LEU A 486 -9.59 17.62 21.02
C LEU A 486 -9.60 17.31 22.51
N SER A 487 -9.89 18.31 23.35
CA SER A 487 -10.23 18.05 24.75
C SER A 487 -11.47 17.17 24.85
N TYR A 488 -11.71 16.57 26.02
CA TYR A 488 -13.03 16.01 26.31
C TYR A 488 -14.12 17.07 26.19
N GLU A 489 -15.28 16.66 25.66
CA GLU A 489 -16.47 17.50 25.58
C GLU A 489 -16.97 17.84 26.98
N ARG A 490 -17.34 19.10 27.18
CA ARG A 490 -17.95 19.61 28.42
C ARG A 490 -19.16 20.46 28.10
N SER A 491 -20.05 20.62 29.07
CA SER A 491 -21.25 21.46 28.96
C SER A 491 -21.28 22.60 29.97
N PHE A 492 -21.98 23.70 29.68
CA PHE A 492 -22.31 24.76 30.65
C PHE A 492 -23.62 25.48 30.28
N THR A 493 -24.25 26.15 31.25
CA THR A 493 -25.51 26.90 31.04
C THR A 493 -25.37 28.37 31.46
N THR A 494 -25.71 29.29 30.55
CA THR A 494 -25.75 30.74 30.83
C THR A 494 -26.97 31.09 31.68
N LYS A 495 -26.85 32.13 32.51
CA LYS A 495 -27.97 32.66 33.29
C LYS A 495 -28.92 33.48 32.40
N ASN A 496 -30.14 33.65 32.89
CA ASN A 496 -31.18 34.51 32.31
C ASN A 496 -30.84 36.00 32.43
#